data_AF-A0AAV5XQE9-F1
#
_entry.id   AF-A0AAV5XQE9-F1
#
_cell.length_a   1.000
_cell.length_b   1.000
_cell.length_c   1.000
_cell.angle_alpha   90.00
_cell.angle_beta   90.00
_cell.angle_gamma   90.00
#
_symmetry.space_group_name_H-M   'P 1'
#
loop_
_entity.id
_entity.type
_entity.pdbx_description
1 polymer ?
#
loop_
_entity_poly.entity_id
_entity_poly.type
_entity_poly.pdbx_seq_one_letter_code
_entity_poly.pdbx_strand_id
1 'polypeptide(L)'
;MIGLLAPQPSAARAAGILREVFGSIRAPFAFRLWDGQEVRLGGGEPVCTAVIKTPETFLRLIRDPTPYNFAEAYVESAIDLEGDLFAAMGVANTVEELRVPLLKRARILLSLWKG
;
A
#
# COMPACT_ATOMS: atom_id res chain seq x y z
N MET A 1 7.47 3.93 -32.84
CA MET A 1 7.11 3.83 -31.42
C MET A 1 8.38 3.92 -30.61
N ILE A 2 8.65 5.06 -29.98
CA ILE A 2 9.84 5.26 -29.16
C ILE A 2 9.36 5.07 -27.73
N GLY A 3 9.46 3.84 -27.22
CA GLY A 3 9.24 3.57 -25.80
C GLY A 3 10.38 4.22 -25.03
N LEU A 4 10.11 5.39 -24.43
CA LEU A 4 11.01 5.97 -23.44
C LEU A 4 11.19 4.90 -22.35
N LEU A 5 12.37 4.29 -22.31
CA LEU A 5 12.86 3.55 -21.15
C LEU A 5 12.92 4.57 -20.01
N ALA A 6 11.83 4.70 -19.26
CA ALA A 6 11.91 5.30 -17.94
C ALA A 6 13.02 4.53 -17.21
N PRO A 7 14.00 5.21 -16.59
CA PRO A 7 15.04 4.52 -15.86
C PRO A 7 14.37 3.67 -14.79
N GLN A 8 14.41 2.34 -14.98
CA GLN A 8 13.78 1.42 -14.06
C GLN A 8 14.55 1.50 -12.74
N PRO A 9 13.88 1.78 -11.62
CA PRO A 9 14.57 1.80 -10.34
C PRO A 9 15.19 0.42 -10.09
N SER A 10 16.40 0.36 -9.56
CA SER A 10 16.89 -0.88 -8.97
C SER A 10 16.05 -1.22 -7.74
N ALA A 11 15.90 -2.50 -7.44
CA ALA A 11 15.17 -2.92 -6.24
C ALA A 11 15.79 -2.35 -4.95
N ALA A 12 17.12 -2.24 -4.89
CA ALA A 12 17.81 -1.56 -3.80
C ALA A 12 17.34 -0.11 -3.61
N ARG A 13 17.16 0.64 -4.71
CA ARG A 13 16.65 2.02 -4.67
C ARG A 13 15.17 2.07 -4.30
N ALA A 14 14.36 1.18 -4.86
CA ALA A 14 12.95 1.04 -4.51
C ALA A 14 12.75 0.74 -3.01
N ALA A 15 13.58 -0.13 -2.45
CA ALA A 15 13.57 -0.43 -1.03
C ALA A 15 13.95 0.75 -0.14
N GLY A 16 14.92 1.57 -0.56
CA GLY A 16 15.24 2.83 0.12
C GLY A 16 14.01 3.75 0.19
N ILE A 17 13.32 3.93 -0.93
CA ILE A 17 12.10 4.74 -1.02
C ILE A 17 10.99 4.18 -0.13
N LEU A 18 10.76 2.86 -0.15
CA LEU A 18 9.73 2.23 0.69
C LEU A 18 9.98 2.47 2.18
N ARG A 19 11.23 2.39 2.63
CA ARG A 19 11.59 2.69 4.04
C ARG A 19 11.38 4.16 4.38
N GLU A 20 11.64 5.07 3.45
CA GLU A 20 11.44 6.51 3.66
C GLU A 20 9.94 6.86 3.74
N VAL A 21 9.14 6.36 2.80
CA VAL A 21 7.70 6.66 2.70
C VAL A 21 6.91 5.97 3.82
N PHE A 22 7.23 4.72 4.12
CA PHE A 22 6.44 3.89 5.04
C PHE A 22 7.14 3.62 6.38
N GLY A 23 8.32 4.20 6.63
CA GLY A 23 9.09 3.97 7.86
C GLY A 23 8.40 4.42 9.15
N SER A 24 7.41 5.30 9.07
CA SER A 24 6.58 5.70 10.22
C SER A 24 5.49 4.68 10.59
N ILE A 25 5.26 3.67 9.74
CA ILE A 25 4.26 2.63 9.99
C ILE A 25 4.80 1.65 11.04
N ARG A 26 4.04 1.50 12.14
CA ARG A 26 4.36 0.54 13.22
C ARG A 26 3.76 -0.84 13.01
N ALA A 27 2.80 -0.97 12.10
CA ALA A 27 2.20 -2.26 11.78
C ALA A 27 3.23 -3.18 11.11
N PRO A 28 3.33 -4.46 11.54
CA PRO A 28 4.27 -5.41 10.96
C PRO A 28 3.84 -5.79 9.53
N PHE A 29 4.50 -5.21 8.54
CA PHE A 29 4.18 -5.37 7.12
C PHE A 29 5.45 -5.53 6.31
N ALA A 30 5.41 -6.27 5.20
CA ALA A 30 6.56 -6.40 4.30
C ALA A 30 6.20 -6.06 2.86
N PHE A 31 7.19 -5.61 2.10
CA PHE A 31 7.12 -5.50 0.65
C PHE A 31 8.18 -6.42 0.04
N ARG A 32 7.80 -7.28 -0.90
CA ARG A 32 8.74 -8.08 -1.69
C ARG A 32 8.82 -7.50 -3.10
N LEU A 33 10.02 -7.12 -3.51
CA LEU A 33 10.29 -6.54 -4.82
C LEU A 33 10.49 -7.63 -5.88
N TRP A 34 10.55 -7.22 -7.14
CA TRP A 34 10.65 -8.11 -8.32
C TRP A 34 11.93 -8.94 -8.38
N ASP A 35 12.98 -8.55 -7.67
CA ASP A 35 14.23 -9.32 -7.52
C ASP A 35 14.22 -10.25 -6.29
N GLY A 36 13.09 -10.30 -5.58
CA GLY A 36 12.94 -11.04 -4.33
C GLY A 36 13.41 -10.29 -3.08
N GLN A 37 13.94 -9.07 -3.22
CA GLN A 37 14.36 -8.27 -2.07
C GLN A 37 13.16 -7.90 -1.19
N GLU A 38 13.25 -8.19 0.10
CA GLU A 38 12.19 -7.90 1.07
C GLU A 38 12.48 -6.63 1.89
N VAL A 39 11.45 -5.84 2.11
CA VAL A 39 11.47 -4.60 2.89
C VAL A 39 10.44 -4.73 4.00
N ARG A 40 10.93 -4.95 5.22
CA ARG A 40 10.09 -5.06 6.42
C ARG A 40 9.83 -3.68 7.04
N LEU A 41 8.61 -3.48 7.48
CA LEU A 41 8.09 -2.31 8.16
C LEU A 41 7.53 -2.71 9.52
N GLY A 42 7.55 -1.77 10.46
CA GLY A 42 7.15 -2.03 11.83
C GLY A 42 8.13 -2.94 12.58
N GLY A 43 7.76 -3.30 13.81
CA GLY A 43 8.49 -4.27 14.62
C GLY A 43 7.75 -5.60 14.67
N GLY A 44 8.46 -6.71 14.47
CA GLY A 44 7.91 -8.07 14.54
C GLY A 44 7.86 -8.79 13.19
N GLU A 45 7.23 -9.96 13.17
CA GLU A 45 7.06 -10.77 11.95
C GLU A 45 5.92 -10.18 11.09
N PRO A 46 6.14 -9.94 9.79
CA PRO A 46 5.14 -9.32 8.93
C PRO A 46 3.88 -10.18 8.84
N VAL A 47 2.71 -9.59 9.13
CA VAL A 47 1.42 -10.28 9.00
C VAL A 47 0.96 -10.37 7.55
N CYS A 48 1.45 -9.46 6.71
CA CYS A 48 1.14 -9.37 5.29
C CYS A 48 2.36 -8.86 4.53
N THR A 49 2.55 -9.41 3.33
CA THR A 49 3.63 -9.08 2.40
C THR A 49 3.06 -8.68 1.05
N ALA A 50 3.28 -7.43 0.63
CA ALA A 50 2.96 -6.98 -0.72
C ALA A 50 4.06 -7.32 -1.71
N VAL A 51 3.77 -8.20 -2.66
CA VAL A 51 4.66 -8.64 -3.71
C VAL A 51 4.46 -7.76 -4.94
N ILE A 52 5.48 -6.96 -5.26
CA ILE A 52 5.52 -6.11 -6.43
C ILE A 52 6.31 -6.82 -7.52
N LYS A 53 5.60 -7.27 -8.55
CA LYS A 53 6.15 -8.13 -9.62
C LYS A 53 7.07 -7.40 -10.59
N THR A 54 6.89 -6.09 -10.76
CA THR A 54 7.62 -5.32 -11.78
C THR A 54 7.99 -3.89 -11.32
N PRO A 55 9.09 -3.31 -11.83
CA PRO A 55 9.47 -1.93 -11.54
C PRO A 55 8.43 -0.90 -11.96
N GLU A 56 7.68 -1.14 -13.04
CA GLU A 56 6.64 -0.24 -13.54
C GLU A 56 5.48 -0.12 -12.55
N THR A 57 5.05 -1.24 -11.97
CA THR A 57 4.01 -1.26 -10.94
C THR A 57 4.45 -0.46 -9.73
N PHE A 58 5.72 -0.59 -9.32
CA PHE A 58 6.28 0.22 -8.23
C PHE A 58 6.24 1.72 -8.53
N LEU A 59 6.68 2.13 -9.73
CA LEU A 59 6.64 3.53 -10.13
C LEU A 59 5.21 4.09 -10.15
N ARG A 60 4.24 3.29 -10.63
CA ARG A 60 2.81 3.65 -10.61
C ARG A 60 2.30 3.87 -9.18
N LEU A 61 2.64 2.96 -8.26
CA LEU A 61 2.19 3.01 -6.87
C LEU A 61 2.85 4.14 -6.06
N ILE A 62 4.14 4.40 -6.25
CA ILE A 62 4.84 5.48 -5.54
C ILE A 62 4.43 6.86 -6.04
N ARG A 63 3.99 6.97 -7.30
CA ARG A 63 3.50 8.25 -7.84
C ARG A 63 2.24 8.73 -7.11
N ASP A 64 1.41 7.81 -6.63
CA ASP A 64 0.23 8.12 -5.83
C ASP A 64 0.00 6.99 -4.81
N PRO A 65 0.67 7.05 -3.63
CA PRO A 65 0.71 5.97 -2.64
C PRO A 65 -0.55 5.98 -1.76
N THR A 66 -1.73 6.07 -2.37
CA THR A 66 -3.01 6.01 -1.69
C THR A 66 -3.45 4.56 -1.47
N PRO A 67 -4.15 4.25 -0.36
CA PRO A 67 -4.71 2.92 -0.14
C PRO A 67 -5.61 2.44 -1.29
N TYR A 68 -6.28 3.36 -1.99
CA TYR A 68 -7.11 3.06 -3.15
C TYR A 68 -6.28 2.48 -4.31
N ASN A 69 -5.16 3.12 -4.66
CA ASN A 69 -4.31 2.62 -5.76
C ASN A 69 -3.65 1.28 -5.43
N PHE A 70 -3.32 1.04 -4.16
CA PHE A 70 -2.86 -0.29 -3.72
C PHE A 70 -3.97 -1.33 -3.84
N ALA A 71 -5.22 -0.99 -3.48
CA ALA A 71 -6.36 -1.88 -3.64
C ALA A 71 -6.67 -2.16 -5.12
N GLU A 72 -6.66 -1.15 -5.99
CA GLU A 72 -6.80 -1.34 -7.44
C GLU A 72 -5.69 -2.20 -8.01
N ALA A 73 -4.42 -1.95 -7.65
CA ALA A 73 -3.31 -2.75 -8.12
C ALA A 73 -3.41 -4.22 -7.69
N TYR A 74 -4.01 -4.50 -6.53
CA TYR A 74 -4.31 -5.87 -6.09
C TYR A 74 -5.44 -6.49 -6.92
N VAL A 75 -6.54 -5.76 -7.14
CA VAL A 75 -7.66 -6.21 -7.98
C VAL A 75 -7.22 -6.49 -9.42
N GLU A 76 -6.33 -5.64 -9.96
CA GLU A 76 -5.70 -5.82 -11.27
C GLU A 76 -4.62 -6.92 -11.30
N SER A 77 -4.34 -7.58 -10.17
CA SER A 77 -3.27 -8.59 -10.02
C SER A 77 -1.85 -8.06 -10.32
N ALA A 78 -1.68 -6.73 -10.32
CA ALA A 78 -0.41 -6.05 -10.50
C ALA A 78 0.49 -6.18 -9.26
N ILE A 79 -0.12 -6.30 -8.08
CA ILE A 79 0.53 -6.71 -6.84
C ILE A 79 -0.17 -7.93 -6.27
N ASP A 80 0.58 -8.84 -5.65
CA ASP A 80 -0.01 -9.89 -4.83
C ASP A 80 0.16 -9.54 -3.35
N LEU A 81 -0.77 -9.98 -2.52
CA LEU A 81 -0.68 -9.85 -1.07
C LEU A 81 -0.55 -11.27 -0.50
N GLU A 82 0.63 -11.60 0.00
CA GLU A 82 0.93 -12.87 0.64
C GLU A 82 0.81 -12.75 2.16
N GLY A 83 0.22 -13.76 2.79
CA GLY A 83 -0.10 -13.73 4.22
C GLY A 83 -1.55 -13.38 4.47
N ASP A 84 -1.86 -13.10 5.73
CA ASP A 84 -3.24 -13.02 6.17
C ASP A 84 -3.67 -11.55 6.28
N LEU A 85 -4.15 -10.99 5.17
CA LEU A 85 -4.91 -9.73 5.15
C LEU A 85 -6.06 -9.73 6.17
N PHE A 86 -6.61 -10.91 6.46
CA PHE A 86 -7.69 -11.12 7.42
C PHE A 86 -7.18 -11.30 8.87
N ALA A 87 -5.90 -11.57 9.10
CA ALA A 87 -5.31 -11.44 10.45
C ALA A 87 -5.19 -9.97 10.86
N ALA A 88 -5.07 -9.04 9.90
CA ALA A 88 -5.28 -7.61 10.11
C ALA A 88 -6.78 -7.24 10.25
N MET A 89 -7.70 -8.11 9.81
CA MET A 89 -9.13 -8.02 10.12
C MET A 89 -9.50 -8.56 11.52
N GLY A 90 -8.54 -8.95 12.37
CA GLY A 90 -8.80 -9.04 13.81
C GLY A 90 -9.28 -7.71 14.40
N VAL A 91 -8.97 -6.58 13.75
CA VAL A 91 -9.49 -5.24 14.08
C VAL A 91 -10.89 -5.00 13.50
N ALA A 92 -11.27 -5.66 12.40
CA ALA A 92 -12.58 -5.49 11.75
C ALA A 92 -13.73 -6.00 12.63
N ASN A 93 -13.50 -7.00 13.49
CA ASN A 93 -14.51 -7.48 14.44
C ASN A 93 -14.80 -6.49 15.59
N THR A 94 -13.96 -5.45 15.76
CA THR A 94 -14.27 -4.34 16.71
C THR A 94 -15.01 -3.18 16.03
N VAL A 95 -15.12 -3.21 14.69
CA VAL A 95 -15.73 -2.14 13.88
C VAL A 95 -17.20 -2.42 13.55
N GLU A 96 -17.67 -3.67 13.65
CA GLU A 96 -19.09 -4.02 13.46
C GLU A 96 -20.04 -3.27 14.43
N GLU A 97 -19.55 -2.77 15.56
CA GLU A 97 -20.37 -2.01 16.52
C GLU A 97 -20.44 -0.50 16.24
N LEU A 98 -19.61 0.05 15.35
CA LEU A 98 -19.57 1.49 15.10
C LEU A 98 -20.29 1.86 13.81
N ARG A 99 -21.63 1.84 13.87
CA ARG A 99 -22.50 2.59 12.95
C ARG A 99 -22.07 4.05 12.93
N VAL A 100 -21.25 4.46 11.97
CA VAL A 100 -20.93 5.87 11.79
C VAL A 100 -22.05 6.53 10.96
N PRO A 101 -22.80 7.50 11.51
CA PRO A 101 -23.98 8.07 10.86
C PRO A 101 -23.61 8.83 9.58
N LEU A 102 -24.48 8.75 8.57
CA LEU A 102 -24.35 9.39 7.26
C LEU A 102 -24.05 10.91 7.33
N LEU A 103 -24.45 11.56 8.43
CA LEU A 103 -24.17 12.98 8.72
C LEU A 103 -22.67 13.29 8.87
N LYS A 104 -21.83 12.35 9.32
CA LYS A 104 -20.36 12.55 9.37
C LYS A 104 -19.72 12.50 7.98
N ARG A 105 -20.26 11.69 7.06
CA ARG A 105 -19.81 11.66 5.64
C ARG A 105 -20.13 12.97 4.92
N ALA A 106 -21.31 13.54 5.17
CA ALA A 106 -21.69 14.84 4.59
C ALA A 106 -20.80 16.00 5.07
N ARG A 107 -20.36 15.96 6.35
CA ARG A 107 -19.47 17.00 6.90
C ARG A 107 -18.07 16.98 6.27
N ILE A 108 -17.56 15.81 5.93
CA ILE A 108 -16.25 15.66 5.25
C ILE A 108 -16.34 16.15 3.80
N LEU A 109 -17.44 15.84 3.10
CA LEU A 109 -17.70 16.38 1.76
C LEU A 109 -17.85 17.91 1.76
N LEU A 110 -18.48 18.48 2.79
CA LEU A 110 -18.61 19.93 2.94
C LEU A 110 -17.29 20.65 3.23
N SER A 111 -16.34 20.02 3.92
CA SER A 111 -15.01 20.61 4.13
C SER A 111 -14.12 20.59 2.88
N LEU A 112 -14.47 19.80 1.86
CA LEU A 112 -13.80 19.81 0.55
C LEU A 112 -14.34 20.91 -0.38
N TRP A 113 -15.52 21.47 -0.11
CA TRP A 113 -16.14 22.49 -0.98
C TRP A 113 -16.00 23.93 -0.45
N LYS A 114 -15.47 24.13 0.76
CA LYS A 114 -15.08 25.45 1.27
C LYS A 114 -13.55 25.55 1.29
N GLY A 115 -12.97 25.80 0.13
CA GLY A 115 -11.53 26.04 -0.07
C GLY A 115 -11.24 26.30 -1.53
#